data_AF-A0A7K3DD40-F1
#
_entry.id   AF-A0A7K3DD40-F1
#
_cell.length_a   1.000
_cell.length_b   1.000
_cell.length_c   1.000
_cell.angle_alpha   90.00
_cell.angle_beta   90.00
_cell.angle_gamma   90.00
#
_symmetry.space_group_name_H-M   'P 1'
#
loop_
_entity.id
_entity.type
_entity.pdbx_description
1 polymer ?
#
loop_
_entity_poly.entity_id
_entity_poly.type
_entity_poly.pdbx_seq_one_letter_code
_entity_poly.pdbx_strand_id
1 'polypeptide(L)'
;PAAWDPDAVAALAAVPGCGPAQAALLFTGRPSGTHTTEDMAEVRELTGLTRTQIEAGEVRLTALPLDERFAVAAALLPEDLDTLGTSGLDVAAACAAWTERFGTLVRLPEDLDHVAVVGDLSGTEAVLNPARHAWLTRTTTQRLDDNGRVVADDPAALPGRESVTGAVVGLAALAYGLPYGHPLRARLPEGLAALRERLSDPGLLLDCGLSWAAEGRAATAARLRTAHGLPETGGAGADGTTRVGSAFVLHPWYGDQEMTLLRPAGLTGPDDPAIGLVEGFARTGAGSALRRIAAVFGDDLARALAADGGFEGFAQDPALSVPTLVDEVAATHGIGADAAVLYLQLLALPDPTDRNVARWTGWKPARLKKARAELAATDLVVEAKRSRAGRSLFLPGGWLALKSPALPVEGWKSGLYDVPAAGRAVPLMPVPELFARAWRRVCDGDVPAYEELTTRATRKGRRRA
;
A
#
# COMPACT_ATOMS: atom_id res chain seq x y z
N PRO A 1 -9.45 36.14 -18.83
CA PRO A 1 -9.69 34.75 -18.36
C PRO A 1 -11.07 34.27 -18.84
N ALA A 2 -11.14 33.05 -19.37
CA ALA A 2 -12.45 32.41 -19.59
C ALA A 2 -13.17 32.24 -18.26
N ALA A 3 -14.50 32.34 -18.26
CA ALA A 3 -15.29 32.12 -17.05
C ALA A 3 -15.24 30.63 -16.65
N TRP A 4 -15.23 30.36 -15.35
CA TRP A 4 -15.32 28.99 -14.85
C TRP A 4 -16.71 28.40 -15.17
N ASP A 5 -16.71 27.27 -15.87
CA ASP A 5 -17.91 26.55 -16.27
C ASP A 5 -17.88 25.12 -15.70
N PRO A 6 -18.68 24.84 -14.64
CA PRO A 6 -18.74 23.51 -14.04
C PRO A 6 -19.20 22.41 -15.00
N ASP A 7 -20.06 22.71 -15.97
CA ASP A 7 -20.58 21.72 -16.92
C ASP A 7 -19.50 21.32 -17.93
N ALA A 8 -18.67 22.27 -18.36
CA ALA A 8 -17.48 22.04 -19.16
C ALA A 8 -16.46 21.13 -18.46
N VAL A 9 -16.21 21.38 -17.17
CA VAL A 9 -15.32 20.54 -16.36
C VAL A 9 -15.89 19.13 -16.19
N ALA A 10 -17.20 19.00 -15.95
CA ALA A 10 -17.87 17.72 -15.83
C ALA A 10 -17.79 16.90 -17.13
N ALA A 11 -17.87 17.55 -18.29
CA ALA A 11 -17.74 16.88 -19.59
C ALA A 11 -16.35 16.25 -19.79
N LEU A 12 -15.27 16.96 -19.45
CA LEU A 12 -13.91 16.39 -19.50
C LEU A 12 -13.72 15.31 -18.43
N ALA A 13 -14.25 15.53 -17.22
CA ALA A 13 -14.17 14.55 -16.13
C ALA A 13 -14.82 13.21 -16.46
N ALA A 14 -15.85 13.21 -17.31
CA ALA A 14 -16.57 12.02 -17.75
C ALA A 14 -15.78 11.17 -18.77
N VAL A 15 -14.71 11.71 -19.36
CA VAL A 15 -13.84 10.96 -20.28
C VAL A 15 -13.06 9.88 -19.50
N PRO A 16 -12.98 8.63 -20.00
CA PRO A 16 -12.25 7.56 -19.33
C PRO A 16 -10.84 7.96 -18.88
N GLY A 17 -10.56 7.71 -17.60
CA GLY A 17 -9.26 7.97 -16.98
C GLY A 17 -9.01 9.43 -16.55
N CYS A 18 -9.89 10.39 -16.86
CA CYS A 18 -9.71 11.78 -16.45
C CYS A 18 -10.12 12.01 -15.00
N GLY A 19 -11.41 11.91 -14.67
CA GLY A 19 -11.91 12.17 -13.31
C GLY A 19 -12.02 13.66 -12.96
N PRO A 20 -12.82 14.00 -11.93
CA PRO A 20 -13.16 15.39 -11.61
C PRO A 20 -11.99 16.25 -11.15
N ALA A 21 -11.05 15.73 -10.33
CA ALA A 21 -9.94 16.53 -9.84
C ALA A 21 -8.97 16.91 -10.98
N GLN A 22 -8.62 15.95 -11.85
CA GLN A 22 -7.72 16.19 -12.98
C GLN A 22 -8.34 17.15 -13.99
N ALA A 23 -9.62 16.97 -14.33
CA ALA A 23 -10.33 17.88 -15.21
C ALA A 23 -10.31 19.31 -14.66
N ALA A 24 -10.65 19.48 -13.38
CA ALA A 24 -10.63 20.80 -12.74
C ALA A 24 -9.24 21.45 -12.76
N LEU A 25 -8.17 20.69 -12.50
CA LEU A 25 -6.79 21.18 -12.52
C LEU A 25 -6.27 21.51 -13.93
N LEU A 26 -6.75 20.83 -14.98
CA LEU A 26 -6.45 21.21 -16.36
C LEU A 26 -7.11 22.55 -16.72
N PHE A 27 -8.35 22.75 -16.28
CA PHE A 27 -9.09 23.99 -16.50
C PHE A 27 -8.53 25.20 -15.72
N THR A 28 -7.74 24.98 -14.66
CA THR A 28 -7.05 26.08 -13.95
C THR A 28 -5.79 26.56 -14.68
N GLY A 29 -5.46 25.98 -15.84
CA GLY A 29 -4.31 26.39 -16.67
C GLY A 29 -2.95 26.00 -16.09
N ARG A 30 -2.92 25.05 -15.15
CA ARG A 30 -1.70 24.64 -14.42
C ARG A 30 -1.38 23.14 -14.64
N PRO A 31 -1.11 22.71 -15.90
CA PRO A 31 -0.90 21.30 -16.23
C PRO A 31 0.41 20.72 -15.68
N SER A 32 1.33 21.56 -15.18
CA SER A 32 2.56 21.12 -14.51
C SER A 32 2.29 20.29 -13.26
N GLY A 33 1.13 20.49 -12.61
CA GLY A 33 0.66 19.68 -11.49
C GLY A 33 1.37 19.97 -10.16
N THR A 34 1.96 21.14 -10.01
CA THR A 34 2.54 21.61 -8.73
C THR A 34 2.04 23.00 -8.42
N HIS A 35 1.17 23.12 -7.41
CA HIS A 35 0.62 24.39 -6.94
C HIS A 35 1.36 24.86 -5.68
N THR A 36 1.69 26.16 -5.61
CA THR A 36 2.11 26.79 -4.37
C THR A 36 0.95 26.85 -3.37
N THR A 37 1.21 27.22 -2.11
CA THR A 37 0.14 27.41 -1.12
C THR A 37 -0.92 28.43 -1.57
N GLU A 38 -0.51 29.47 -2.28
CA GLU A 38 -1.41 30.50 -2.81
C GLU A 38 -2.24 29.95 -3.98
N ASP A 39 -1.58 29.27 -4.92
CA ASP A 39 -2.25 28.59 -6.05
C ASP A 39 -3.29 27.57 -5.53
N MET A 40 -2.96 26.82 -4.48
CA MET A 40 -3.87 25.88 -3.84
C MET A 40 -5.11 26.57 -3.25
N ALA A 41 -4.98 27.76 -2.68
CA ALA A 41 -6.12 28.50 -2.16
C ALA A 41 -7.05 28.95 -3.30
N GLU A 42 -6.47 29.47 -4.39
CA GLU A 42 -7.20 29.90 -5.59
C GLU A 42 -7.95 28.73 -6.24
N VAL A 43 -7.29 27.59 -6.45
CA VAL A 43 -7.94 26.40 -7.02
C VAL A 43 -9.09 25.93 -6.14
N ARG A 44 -8.94 25.94 -4.81
CA ARG A 44 -10.04 25.53 -3.91
C ARG A 44 -11.24 26.47 -3.99
N GLU A 45 -10.99 27.78 -4.06
CA GLU A 45 -12.05 28.78 -4.19
C GLU A 45 -12.79 28.63 -5.53
N LEU A 46 -12.05 28.41 -6.62
CA LEU A 46 -12.60 28.29 -7.96
C LEU A 46 -13.36 26.97 -8.19
N THR A 47 -12.80 25.86 -7.72
CA THR A 47 -13.26 24.50 -8.07
C THR A 47 -14.13 23.85 -7.00
N GLY A 48 -14.09 24.35 -5.76
CA GLY A 48 -14.74 23.71 -4.61
C GLY A 48 -14.04 22.42 -4.12
N LEU A 49 -12.91 22.03 -4.73
CA LEU A 49 -12.15 20.86 -4.30
C LEU A 49 -11.55 21.06 -2.91
N THR A 50 -11.43 19.97 -2.16
CA THR A 50 -10.63 19.95 -0.93
C THR A 50 -9.14 19.89 -1.26
N ARG A 51 -8.30 20.29 -0.30
CA ARG A 51 -6.83 20.18 -0.44
C ARG A 51 -6.39 18.76 -0.83
N THR A 52 -6.97 17.74 -0.18
CA THR A 52 -6.65 16.33 -0.45
C THR A 52 -7.04 15.90 -1.86
N GLN A 53 -8.17 16.38 -2.40
CA GLN A 53 -8.55 16.08 -3.78
C GLN A 53 -7.60 16.74 -4.78
N ILE A 54 -7.14 17.96 -4.51
CA ILE A 54 -6.16 18.64 -5.36
C ILE A 54 -4.83 17.88 -5.34
N GLU A 55 -4.30 17.57 -4.15
CA GLU A 55 -3.05 16.80 -4.01
C GLU A 55 -3.14 15.43 -4.72
N ALA A 56 -4.28 14.74 -4.64
CA ALA A 56 -4.50 13.50 -5.36
C ALA A 56 -4.56 13.69 -6.89
N GLY A 57 -5.26 14.74 -7.37
CA GLY A 57 -5.32 15.09 -8.79
C GLY A 57 -3.94 15.49 -9.36
N GLU A 58 -3.14 16.21 -8.59
CA GLU A 58 -1.75 16.56 -8.92
C GLU A 58 -0.89 15.31 -9.09
N VAL A 59 -0.96 14.35 -8.16
CA VAL A 59 -0.23 13.08 -8.26
C VAL A 59 -0.62 12.34 -9.54
N ARG A 60 -1.92 12.30 -9.88
CA ARG A 60 -2.40 11.62 -11.09
C ARG A 60 -1.97 12.31 -12.38
N LEU A 61 -2.00 13.64 -12.41
CA LEU A 61 -1.54 14.42 -13.56
C LEU A 61 -0.02 14.30 -13.72
N THR A 62 0.75 14.49 -12.64
CA THR A 62 2.22 14.44 -12.70
C THR A 62 2.77 13.07 -13.09
N ALA A 63 1.99 12.00 -12.90
CA ALA A 63 2.30 10.66 -13.41
C ALA A 63 2.21 10.55 -14.95
N LEU A 64 1.60 11.52 -15.64
CA LEU A 64 1.49 11.58 -17.10
C LEU A 64 2.63 12.39 -17.73
N PRO A 65 3.03 12.06 -18.98
CA PRO A 65 4.01 12.85 -19.72
C PRO A 65 3.64 14.33 -19.76
N LEU A 66 4.63 15.19 -19.51
CA LEU A 66 4.40 16.63 -19.35
C LEU A 66 3.86 17.25 -20.64
N ASP A 67 4.47 16.91 -21.77
CA ASP A 67 4.08 17.32 -23.12
C ASP A 67 2.65 16.90 -23.48
N GLU A 68 2.26 15.66 -23.14
CA GLU A 68 0.91 15.18 -23.38
C GLU A 68 -0.15 15.92 -22.55
N ARG A 69 0.17 16.27 -21.28
CA ARG A 69 -0.70 17.12 -20.46
C ARG A 69 -0.88 18.51 -21.03
N PHE A 70 0.22 19.12 -21.47
CA PHE A 70 0.18 20.44 -22.12
C PHE A 70 -0.63 20.39 -23.42
N ALA A 71 -0.56 19.31 -24.19
CA ALA A 71 -1.36 19.14 -25.39
C ALA A 71 -2.87 19.15 -25.08
N VAL A 72 -3.30 18.47 -24.01
CA VAL A 72 -4.71 18.51 -23.57
C VAL A 72 -5.10 19.90 -23.09
N ALA A 73 -4.26 20.55 -22.28
CA ALA A 73 -4.54 21.90 -21.80
C ALA A 73 -4.59 22.93 -22.95
N ALA A 74 -3.72 22.79 -23.96
CA ALA A 74 -3.73 23.62 -25.15
C ALA A 74 -4.98 23.40 -25.99
N ALA A 75 -5.49 22.17 -26.07
CA ALA A 75 -6.72 21.84 -26.79
C ALA A 75 -7.98 22.46 -26.16
N LEU A 76 -7.92 22.97 -24.92
CA LEU A 76 -9.01 23.78 -24.35
C LEU A 76 -9.12 25.18 -24.98
N LEU A 77 -8.07 25.66 -25.64
CA LEU A 77 -8.08 26.97 -26.27
C LEU A 77 -8.67 26.86 -27.69
N PRO A 78 -9.62 27.73 -28.07
CA PRO A 78 -10.11 27.77 -29.44
C PRO A 78 -8.98 28.14 -30.42
N GLU A 79 -9.07 27.71 -31.67
CA GLU A 79 -8.10 28.05 -32.72
C GLU A 79 -7.95 29.57 -32.89
N ASP A 80 -9.05 30.31 -32.76
CA ASP A 80 -9.07 31.77 -32.70
C ASP A 80 -9.28 32.25 -31.26
N LEU A 81 -8.22 32.76 -30.63
CA LEU A 81 -8.28 33.24 -29.25
C LEU A 81 -9.18 34.46 -29.08
N ASP A 82 -9.46 35.22 -30.16
CA ASP A 82 -10.35 36.37 -30.11
C ASP A 82 -11.81 35.93 -29.85
N THR A 83 -12.16 34.69 -30.18
CA THR A 83 -13.50 34.17 -29.91
C THR A 83 -13.69 33.67 -28.49
N LEU A 84 -12.64 33.54 -27.68
CA LEU A 84 -12.69 32.95 -26.32
C LEU A 84 -13.77 33.57 -25.42
N GLY A 85 -13.99 34.89 -25.53
CA GLY A 85 -15.02 35.60 -24.76
C GLY A 85 -16.46 35.29 -25.19
N THR A 86 -16.65 34.70 -26.38
CA THR A 86 -17.96 34.41 -26.99
C THR A 86 -18.23 32.93 -27.14
N SER A 87 -17.24 32.13 -27.57
CA SER A 87 -17.34 30.68 -27.75
C SER A 87 -16.96 29.89 -26.50
N GLY A 88 -16.23 30.51 -25.56
CA GLY A 88 -15.66 29.80 -24.41
C GLY A 88 -14.51 28.87 -24.78
N LEU A 89 -14.17 27.97 -23.86
CA LEU A 89 -13.14 26.94 -24.05
C LEU A 89 -13.63 25.82 -24.98
N ASP A 90 -12.73 25.23 -25.78
CA ASP A 90 -13.04 24.09 -26.63
C ASP A 90 -12.93 22.76 -25.87
N VAL A 91 -13.97 22.48 -25.08
CA VAL A 91 -14.06 21.26 -24.27
C VAL A 91 -14.07 20.01 -25.14
N ALA A 92 -14.66 20.07 -26.33
CA ALA A 92 -14.75 18.94 -27.23
C ALA A 92 -13.37 18.54 -27.76
N ALA A 93 -12.56 19.52 -28.16
CA ALA A 93 -11.16 19.29 -28.56
C ALA A 93 -10.33 18.74 -27.40
N ALA A 94 -10.50 19.26 -26.17
CA ALA A 94 -9.82 18.73 -25.00
C ALA A 94 -10.22 17.28 -24.66
N CYS A 95 -11.51 16.94 -24.75
CA CYS A 95 -12.00 15.57 -24.59
C CYS A 95 -11.42 14.62 -25.63
N ALA A 96 -11.35 15.05 -26.90
CA ALA A 96 -10.74 14.27 -27.98
C ALA A 96 -9.24 14.08 -27.74
N ALA A 97 -8.51 15.15 -27.39
CA ALA A 97 -7.09 15.12 -27.11
C ALA A 97 -6.75 14.22 -25.92
N TRP A 98 -7.58 14.25 -24.86
CA TRP A 98 -7.47 13.34 -23.73
C TRP A 98 -7.70 11.89 -24.16
N THR A 99 -8.79 11.63 -24.90
CA THR A 99 -9.16 10.26 -25.31
C THR A 99 -8.08 9.62 -26.18
N GLU A 100 -7.51 10.39 -27.12
CA GLU A 100 -6.41 9.94 -27.99
C GLU A 100 -5.17 9.47 -27.19
N ARG A 101 -4.77 10.23 -26.16
CA ARG A 101 -3.53 10.00 -25.40
C ARG A 101 -3.73 9.03 -24.23
N PHE A 102 -4.87 9.17 -23.57
CA PHE A 102 -5.13 8.66 -22.22
C PHE A 102 -6.41 7.81 -22.13
N GLY A 103 -7.16 7.61 -23.22
CA GLY A 103 -8.42 6.87 -23.20
C GLY A 103 -8.30 5.39 -22.77
N THR A 104 -7.08 4.84 -22.79
CA THR A 104 -6.79 3.47 -22.30
C THR A 104 -6.35 3.43 -20.84
N LEU A 105 -6.25 4.57 -20.14
CA LEU A 105 -5.86 4.61 -18.74
C LEU A 105 -6.91 3.92 -17.87
N VAL A 106 -6.45 2.97 -17.06
CA VAL A 106 -7.22 2.37 -15.98
C VAL A 106 -6.88 3.14 -14.71
N ARG A 107 -7.84 3.90 -14.17
CA ARG A 107 -7.66 4.66 -12.93
C ARG A 107 -8.53 4.09 -11.82
N LEU A 108 -8.10 4.28 -10.58
CA LEU A 108 -9.00 4.13 -9.44
C LEU A 108 -9.98 5.32 -9.43
N PRO A 109 -11.31 5.07 -9.46
CA PRO A 109 -12.30 6.14 -9.27
C PRO A 109 -12.02 6.95 -7.99
N GLU A 110 -12.17 8.27 -8.07
CA GLU A 110 -11.80 9.18 -6.97
C GLU A 110 -12.62 8.94 -5.69
N ASP A 111 -13.84 8.41 -5.81
CA ASP A 111 -14.67 8.01 -4.67
C ASP A 111 -14.14 6.76 -3.95
N LEU A 112 -13.18 6.07 -4.56
CA LEU A 112 -12.44 4.93 -3.98
C LEU A 112 -11.05 5.30 -3.48
N ASP A 113 -10.68 6.58 -3.42
CA ASP A 113 -9.35 7.02 -2.99
C ASP A 113 -8.98 6.52 -1.60
N HIS A 114 -9.95 6.34 -0.69
CA HIS A 114 -9.69 5.75 0.63
C HIS A 114 -9.14 4.30 0.56
N VAL A 115 -9.32 3.59 -0.56
CA VAL A 115 -8.72 2.28 -0.85
C VAL A 115 -7.25 2.44 -1.18
N ALA A 116 -6.89 3.40 -2.04
CA ALA A 116 -5.50 3.69 -2.42
C ALA A 116 -4.70 4.44 -1.35
N VAL A 117 -5.34 5.18 -0.43
CA VAL A 117 -4.70 5.90 0.71
C VAL A 117 -3.92 4.97 1.63
N VAL A 118 -4.09 3.66 1.47
CA VAL A 118 -3.32 2.64 2.17
C VAL A 118 -1.92 2.43 1.56
N GLY A 119 -1.75 2.73 0.26
CA GLY A 119 -0.48 2.70 -0.47
C GLY A 119 -0.05 4.07 -0.99
N ASP A 120 1.02 4.06 -1.79
CA ASP A 120 1.39 5.20 -2.61
C ASP A 120 0.51 5.20 -3.88
N LEU A 121 -0.16 6.32 -4.16
CA LEU A 121 -1.06 6.44 -5.30
C LEU A 121 -0.28 6.22 -6.61
N SER A 122 0.96 6.70 -6.69
CA SER A 122 1.82 6.47 -7.87
C SER A 122 2.10 4.98 -8.10
N GLY A 123 2.44 4.24 -7.04
CA GLY A 123 2.58 2.78 -7.12
C GLY A 123 1.30 2.05 -7.56
N THR A 124 0.14 2.47 -7.04
CA THR A 124 -1.17 1.89 -7.41
C THR A 124 -1.52 2.14 -8.87
N GLU A 125 -1.28 3.36 -9.36
CA GLU A 125 -1.53 3.72 -10.75
C GLU A 125 -0.58 2.98 -11.70
N ALA A 126 0.66 2.74 -11.27
CA ALA A 126 1.65 2.03 -12.07
C ALA A 126 1.26 0.57 -12.35
N VAL A 127 0.74 -0.14 -11.34
CA VAL A 127 0.31 -1.54 -11.50
C VAL A 127 -1.02 -1.70 -12.23
N LEU A 128 -1.84 -0.66 -12.28
CA LEU A 128 -3.04 -0.64 -13.13
C LEU A 128 -2.70 -0.38 -14.60
N ASN A 129 -1.56 0.28 -14.87
CA ASN A 129 -1.13 0.69 -16.20
C ASN A 129 0.34 0.28 -16.50
N PRO A 130 0.75 -1.00 -16.30
CA PRO A 130 2.15 -1.38 -16.32
C PRO A 130 2.87 -1.00 -17.62
N ALA A 131 2.17 -1.13 -18.76
CA ALA A 131 2.68 -0.79 -20.09
C ALA A 131 3.15 0.66 -20.26
N ARG A 132 2.71 1.58 -19.38
CA ARG A 132 3.06 3.01 -19.43
C ARG A 132 4.28 3.37 -18.58
N HIS A 133 4.82 2.41 -17.83
CA HIS A 133 5.95 2.66 -16.94
C HIS A 133 7.19 1.90 -17.43
N ALA A 134 8.21 2.65 -17.85
CA ALA A 134 9.49 2.09 -18.29
C ALA A 134 10.12 1.19 -17.21
N TRP A 135 10.01 1.57 -15.93
CA TRP A 135 10.54 0.78 -14.82
C TRP A 135 9.82 -0.55 -14.59
N LEU A 136 8.63 -0.77 -15.14
CA LEU A 136 7.92 -2.05 -15.10
C LEU A 136 8.14 -2.90 -16.34
N THR A 137 8.35 -2.27 -17.50
CA THR A 137 8.33 -2.95 -18.81
C THR A 137 9.70 -3.22 -19.40
N ARG A 138 10.74 -2.49 -18.97
CA ARG A 138 12.09 -2.63 -19.50
C ARG A 138 12.97 -3.43 -18.56
N THR A 139 14.04 -4.00 -19.10
CA THR A 139 15.16 -4.54 -18.32
C THR A 139 16.15 -3.44 -17.97
N THR A 140 17.00 -3.65 -16.97
CA THR A 140 18.01 -2.68 -16.55
C THR A 140 19.31 -3.36 -16.18
N THR A 141 20.40 -2.81 -16.69
CA THR A 141 21.76 -3.06 -16.21
C THR A 141 22.21 -1.86 -15.39
N GLN A 142 22.85 -2.16 -14.26
CA GLN A 142 23.42 -1.16 -13.36
C GLN A 142 24.92 -1.38 -13.23
N ARG A 143 25.68 -0.28 -13.19
CA ARG A 143 27.13 -0.27 -13.06
C ARG A 143 27.59 0.85 -12.14
N LEU A 144 28.81 0.77 -11.65
CA LEU A 144 29.44 1.89 -10.94
C LEU A 144 29.93 2.94 -11.95
N ASP A 145 29.68 4.22 -11.65
CA ASP A 145 30.33 5.34 -12.32
C ASP A 145 31.75 5.58 -11.74
N ASP A 146 32.47 6.54 -12.31
CA ASP A 146 33.84 6.89 -11.88
C ASP A 146 33.90 7.38 -10.42
N ASN A 147 32.75 7.74 -9.83
CA ASN A 147 32.61 8.17 -8.43
C ASN A 147 32.12 7.04 -7.51
N GLY A 148 32.03 5.80 -8.01
CA GLY A 148 31.55 4.64 -7.25
C GLY A 148 30.03 4.65 -6.99
N ARG A 149 29.26 5.45 -7.73
CA ARG A 149 27.79 5.48 -7.63
C ARG A 149 27.18 4.47 -8.60
N VAL A 150 26.17 3.75 -8.14
CA VAL A 150 25.39 2.86 -9.00
C VAL A 150 24.52 3.71 -9.92
N VAL A 151 24.75 3.58 -11.23
CA VAL A 151 23.98 4.21 -12.30
C VAL A 151 23.36 3.13 -13.17
N ALA A 152 22.15 3.38 -13.67
CA ALA A 152 21.49 2.53 -14.66
C ALA A 152 21.80 3.03 -16.08
N ASP A 153 21.95 2.11 -17.03
CA ASP A 153 22.15 2.48 -18.44
C ASP A 153 20.90 3.17 -19.03
N ASP A 154 19.71 2.77 -18.59
CA ASP A 154 18.44 3.49 -18.78
C ASP A 154 17.89 3.95 -17.41
N PRO A 155 18.10 5.21 -17.00
CA PRO A 155 17.57 5.73 -15.75
C PRO A 155 16.05 5.65 -15.62
N ALA A 156 15.29 5.67 -16.73
CA ALA A 156 13.84 5.57 -16.69
C ALA A 156 13.35 4.14 -16.39
N ALA A 157 14.20 3.14 -16.61
CA ALA A 157 13.92 1.75 -16.28
C ALA A 157 14.23 1.41 -14.80
N LEU A 158 14.98 2.24 -14.09
CA LEU A 158 15.27 2.04 -12.67
C LEU A 158 14.10 2.53 -11.80
N PRO A 159 13.42 1.66 -11.04
CA PRO A 159 12.39 2.11 -10.11
C PRO A 159 12.97 3.05 -9.04
N GLY A 160 12.16 4.03 -8.63
CA GLY A 160 12.43 4.78 -7.42
C GLY A 160 12.42 3.86 -6.19
N ARG A 161 13.08 4.29 -5.12
CA ARG A 161 13.28 3.51 -3.88
C ARG A 161 11.99 2.86 -3.34
N GLU A 162 10.88 3.59 -3.38
CA GLU A 162 9.58 3.13 -2.86
C GLU A 162 8.62 2.68 -3.96
N SER A 163 9.02 2.72 -5.24
CA SER A 163 8.11 2.41 -6.36
C SER A 163 7.63 0.96 -6.33
N VAL A 164 8.54 0.01 -6.08
CA VAL A 164 8.19 -1.42 -6.01
C VAL A 164 7.34 -1.73 -4.78
N THR A 165 7.75 -1.25 -3.61
CA THR A 165 6.99 -1.48 -2.36
C THR A 165 5.62 -0.80 -2.41
N GLY A 166 5.54 0.40 -2.96
CA GLY A 166 4.29 1.12 -3.20
C GLY A 166 3.36 0.40 -4.18
N ALA A 167 3.90 -0.16 -5.27
CA ALA A 167 3.16 -0.98 -6.23
C ALA A 167 2.59 -2.26 -5.60
N VAL A 168 3.37 -2.99 -4.80
CA VAL A 168 2.90 -4.18 -4.07
C VAL A 168 1.78 -3.82 -3.10
N VAL A 169 1.98 -2.76 -2.31
CA VAL A 169 0.96 -2.30 -1.35
C VAL A 169 -0.29 -1.83 -2.10
N GLY A 170 -0.15 -1.15 -3.24
CA GLY A 170 -1.26 -0.72 -4.09
C GLY A 170 -2.10 -1.90 -4.58
N LEU A 171 -1.47 -2.93 -5.14
CA LEU A 171 -2.16 -4.18 -5.53
C LEU A 171 -2.91 -4.80 -4.36
N ALA A 172 -2.23 -4.99 -3.23
CA ALA A 172 -2.84 -5.60 -2.06
C ALA A 172 -3.98 -4.73 -1.48
N ALA A 173 -3.85 -3.41 -1.50
CA ALA A 173 -4.88 -2.49 -1.03
C ALA A 173 -6.12 -2.53 -1.92
N LEU A 174 -5.94 -2.61 -3.25
CA LEU A 174 -7.03 -2.82 -4.20
C LEU A 174 -7.69 -4.20 -3.99
N ALA A 175 -6.90 -5.26 -3.81
CA ALA A 175 -7.40 -6.60 -3.53
C ALA A 175 -8.23 -6.66 -2.24
N TYR A 176 -7.78 -5.93 -1.22
CA TYR A 176 -8.48 -5.81 0.05
C TYR A 176 -9.74 -4.96 -0.09
N GLY A 177 -9.63 -3.71 -0.56
CA GLY A 177 -10.70 -2.72 -0.47
C GLY A 177 -11.79 -2.80 -1.55
N LEU A 178 -11.52 -3.41 -2.70
CA LEU A 178 -12.52 -3.56 -3.76
C LEU A 178 -13.44 -4.76 -3.48
N PRO A 179 -14.78 -4.60 -3.58
CA PRO A 179 -15.70 -5.73 -3.47
C PRO A 179 -15.46 -6.72 -4.61
N TYR A 180 -15.72 -7.99 -4.35
CA TYR A 180 -15.75 -9.03 -5.38
C TYR A 180 -16.86 -8.70 -6.39
N GLY A 181 -16.57 -8.92 -7.66
CA GLY A 181 -17.38 -8.42 -8.79
C GLY A 181 -17.02 -7.01 -9.28
N HIS A 182 -16.19 -6.25 -8.55
CA HIS A 182 -15.77 -4.92 -9.03
C HIS A 182 -14.91 -5.03 -10.31
N PRO A 183 -15.20 -4.27 -11.39
CA PRO A 183 -14.51 -4.41 -12.69
C PRO A 183 -12.98 -4.28 -12.62
N LEU A 184 -12.46 -3.40 -11.76
CA LEU A 184 -11.00 -3.24 -11.59
C LEU A 184 -10.30 -4.50 -11.07
N ARG A 185 -10.99 -5.43 -10.39
CA ARG A 185 -10.36 -6.66 -9.89
C ARG A 185 -9.79 -7.51 -11.02
N ALA A 186 -10.45 -7.51 -12.18
CA ALA A 186 -9.99 -8.24 -13.36
C ALA A 186 -8.65 -7.74 -13.90
N ARG A 187 -8.21 -6.54 -13.52
CA ARG A 187 -6.93 -5.94 -13.95
C ARG A 187 -5.77 -6.24 -13.00
N LEU A 188 -6.05 -6.65 -11.75
CA LEU A 188 -5.02 -6.82 -10.73
C LEU A 188 -3.99 -7.93 -11.05
N PRO A 189 -4.37 -9.09 -11.63
CA PRO A 189 -3.40 -10.12 -12.01
C PRO A 189 -2.36 -9.65 -13.05
N GLU A 190 -2.74 -8.74 -13.96
CA GLU A 190 -1.82 -8.18 -14.97
C GLU A 190 -0.73 -7.33 -14.30
N GLY A 191 -1.09 -6.51 -13.30
CA GLY A 191 -0.14 -5.74 -12.52
C GLY A 191 0.85 -6.63 -11.74
N LEU A 192 0.38 -7.74 -11.17
CA LEU A 192 1.27 -8.72 -10.52
C LEU A 192 2.21 -9.39 -11.51
N ALA A 193 1.72 -9.77 -12.70
CA ALA A 193 2.54 -10.38 -13.74
C ALA A 193 3.67 -9.44 -14.18
N ALA A 194 3.38 -8.16 -14.39
CA ALA A 194 4.40 -7.15 -14.72
C ALA A 194 5.45 -6.99 -13.61
N LEU A 195 5.03 -6.98 -12.33
CA LEU A 195 5.98 -6.95 -11.20
C LEU A 195 6.85 -8.21 -11.14
N ARG A 196 6.29 -9.40 -11.37
CA ARG A 196 7.04 -10.66 -11.39
C ARG A 196 8.08 -10.67 -12.49
N GLU A 197 7.70 -10.27 -13.70
CA GLU A 197 8.61 -10.15 -14.83
C GLU A 197 9.74 -9.18 -14.49
N ARG A 198 9.39 -7.99 -13.98
CA ARG A 198 10.37 -6.97 -13.62
C ARG A 198 11.34 -7.43 -12.54
N LEU A 199 10.84 -8.06 -11.48
CA LEU A 199 11.65 -8.52 -10.35
C LEU A 199 12.47 -9.78 -10.67
N SER A 200 12.18 -10.44 -11.80
CA SER A 200 12.98 -11.54 -12.34
C SER A 200 14.14 -11.08 -13.21
N ASP A 201 14.27 -9.77 -13.49
CA ASP A 201 15.41 -9.21 -14.22
C ASP A 201 16.72 -9.43 -13.43
N PRO A 202 17.68 -10.22 -13.94
CA PRO A 202 18.93 -10.50 -13.24
C PRO A 202 19.85 -9.27 -13.09
N GLY A 203 19.64 -8.24 -13.93
CA GLY A 203 20.40 -6.99 -13.90
C GLY A 203 19.86 -5.96 -12.90
N LEU A 204 18.64 -6.15 -12.40
CA LEU A 204 18.00 -5.22 -11.48
C LEU A 204 18.60 -5.30 -10.06
N LEU A 205 19.04 -4.16 -9.56
CA LEU A 205 19.51 -3.92 -8.19
C LEU A 205 18.68 -2.81 -7.55
N LEU A 206 18.05 -3.12 -6.42
CA LEU A 206 17.17 -2.21 -5.70
C LEU A 206 17.84 -1.67 -4.43
N ASP A 207 17.78 -0.35 -4.24
CA ASP A 207 18.02 0.25 -2.93
C ASP A 207 16.74 0.09 -2.09
N CYS A 208 16.80 -0.79 -1.08
CA CYS A 208 15.70 -0.98 -0.12
C CYS A 208 16.00 -0.33 1.24
N GLY A 209 16.95 0.61 1.31
CA GLY A 209 17.34 1.26 2.56
C GLY A 209 18.07 0.35 3.53
N LEU A 210 18.76 -0.68 3.01
CA LEU A 210 19.38 -1.72 3.82
C LEU A 210 20.68 -1.29 4.49
N SER A 211 21.30 -0.20 4.06
CA SER A 211 22.70 0.12 4.39
C SER A 211 22.95 0.45 5.86
N TRP A 212 21.90 0.75 6.64
CA TRP A 212 22.02 1.04 8.08
C TRP A 212 21.30 -0.01 8.92
N ALA A 213 22.03 -0.61 9.86
CA ALA A 213 21.44 -1.41 10.93
C ALA A 213 20.76 -0.51 11.98
N ALA A 214 19.97 -1.08 12.90
CA ALA A 214 19.38 -0.33 14.01
C ALA A 214 20.45 0.40 14.84
N GLU A 215 20.09 1.53 15.46
CA GLU A 215 20.98 2.44 16.19
C GLU A 215 22.05 1.70 17.03
N GLY A 216 23.31 2.09 16.84
CA GLY A 216 24.46 1.54 17.57
C GLY A 216 24.98 0.17 17.10
N ARG A 217 24.49 -0.36 15.97
CA ARG A 217 24.93 -1.66 15.42
C ARG A 217 25.78 -1.49 14.15
N ALA A 218 26.69 -2.44 13.90
CA ALA A 218 27.52 -2.50 12.70
C ALA A 218 26.67 -2.44 11.42
N ALA A 219 27.22 -1.84 10.35
CA ALA A 219 26.56 -1.74 9.06
C ALA A 219 26.05 -3.09 8.55
N THR A 220 24.92 -3.09 7.86
CA THR A 220 24.27 -4.28 7.31
C THR A 220 25.22 -5.09 6.42
N ALA A 221 26.05 -4.41 5.62
CA ALA A 221 27.08 -5.03 4.78
C ALA A 221 28.04 -5.93 5.58
N ALA A 222 28.56 -5.45 6.71
CA ALA A 222 29.47 -6.22 7.57
C ALA A 222 28.80 -7.48 8.12
N ARG A 223 27.53 -7.38 8.51
CA ARG A 223 26.76 -8.52 9.04
C ARG A 223 26.42 -9.54 7.96
N LEU A 224 26.07 -9.08 6.77
CA LEU A 224 25.88 -9.93 5.60
C LEU A 224 27.17 -10.68 5.25
N ARG A 225 28.32 -10.00 5.26
CA ARG A 225 29.62 -10.67 5.06
C ARG A 225 29.88 -11.77 6.08
N THR A 226 29.72 -11.47 7.38
CA THR A 226 29.92 -12.46 8.43
C THR A 226 28.97 -13.66 8.26
N ALA A 227 27.69 -13.41 7.98
CA ALA A 227 26.71 -14.47 7.79
C ALA A 227 27.02 -15.36 6.57
N HIS A 228 27.67 -14.82 5.55
CA HIS A 228 28.07 -15.53 4.34
C HIS A 228 29.55 -15.97 4.33
N GLY A 229 30.28 -15.82 5.44
CA GLY A 229 31.69 -16.23 5.54
C GLY A 229 32.65 -15.45 4.64
N LEU A 230 32.31 -14.21 4.29
CA LEU A 230 33.13 -13.34 3.43
C LEU A 230 34.16 -12.53 4.24
N PRO A 231 35.30 -12.15 3.65
CA PRO A 231 36.25 -11.22 4.25
C PRO A 231 35.60 -9.87 4.58
N GLU A 232 36.13 -9.16 5.58
CA GLU A 232 35.58 -7.86 6.04
C GLU A 232 35.50 -6.80 4.94
N THR A 233 36.45 -6.80 3.99
CA THR A 233 36.51 -5.90 2.83
C THR A 233 36.99 -6.65 1.58
N GLY A 234 36.76 -6.06 0.40
CA GLY A 234 37.19 -6.61 -0.89
C GLY A 234 36.23 -7.67 -1.47
N GLY A 235 36.75 -8.52 -2.35
CA GLY A 235 35.96 -9.54 -3.06
C GLY A 235 35.11 -8.99 -4.22
N ALA A 236 35.36 -7.75 -4.64
CA ALA A 236 34.64 -7.14 -5.75
C ALA A 236 34.99 -7.84 -7.07
N GLY A 237 33.98 -8.10 -7.89
CA GLY A 237 34.14 -8.60 -9.25
C GLY A 237 34.66 -7.52 -10.20
N ALA A 238 34.73 -7.87 -11.49
CA ALA A 238 35.15 -6.94 -12.55
C ALA A 238 34.22 -5.71 -12.69
N ASP A 239 32.99 -5.81 -12.20
CA ASP A 239 32.01 -4.72 -12.17
C ASP A 239 32.16 -3.79 -10.94
N GLY A 240 33.15 -4.05 -10.08
CA GLY A 240 33.40 -3.28 -8.86
C GLY A 240 32.43 -3.58 -7.71
N THR A 241 31.60 -4.62 -7.84
CA THR A 241 30.61 -5.01 -6.83
C THR A 241 30.93 -6.38 -6.20
N THR A 242 30.54 -6.57 -4.94
CA THR A 242 30.69 -7.85 -4.23
C THR A 242 29.32 -8.52 -4.10
N ARG A 243 29.15 -9.70 -4.70
CA ARG A 243 27.94 -10.51 -4.53
C ARG A 243 27.92 -11.16 -3.14
N VAL A 244 26.79 -11.11 -2.46
CA VAL A 244 26.60 -11.74 -1.15
C VAL A 244 25.36 -12.63 -1.20
N GLY A 245 25.61 -13.95 -1.22
CA GLY A 245 24.56 -14.94 -1.48
C GLY A 245 23.89 -14.72 -2.84
N SER A 246 22.63 -15.15 -2.95
CA SER A 246 21.80 -14.88 -4.13
C SER A 246 21.12 -13.51 -4.06
N ALA A 247 20.77 -13.01 -2.88
CA ALA A 247 19.87 -11.87 -2.77
C ALA A 247 20.55 -10.50 -2.70
N PHE A 248 21.87 -10.40 -2.46
CA PHE A 248 22.50 -9.11 -2.15
C PHE A 248 23.73 -8.78 -2.99
N VAL A 249 23.96 -7.48 -3.14
CA VAL A 249 25.14 -6.88 -3.75
C VAL A 249 25.65 -5.76 -2.84
N LEU A 250 26.95 -5.73 -2.63
CA LEU A 250 27.64 -4.66 -1.94
C LEU A 250 28.47 -3.85 -2.94
N HIS A 251 28.55 -2.54 -2.73
CA HIS A 251 29.51 -1.70 -3.44
C HIS A 251 30.11 -0.64 -2.50
N PRO A 252 31.33 -0.17 -2.78
CA PRO A 252 31.95 0.89 -2.00
C PRO A 252 31.05 2.13 -1.87
N TRP A 253 30.99 2.70 -0.67
CA TRP A 253 30.23 3.91 -0.38
C TRP A 253 31.09 4.91 0.41
N TYR A 254 30.50 5.82 1.21
CA TYR A 254 31.28 6.85 1.90
C TYR A 254 32.24 6.23 2.94
N GLY A 255 33.50 6.70 2.95
CA GLY A 255 34.54 6.17 3.82
C GLY A 255 34.77 4.67 3.61
N ASP A 256 34.85 3.91 4.69
CA ASP A 256 35.02 2.45 4.66
C ASP A 256 33.68 1.69 4.66
N GLN A 257 32.57 2.36 4.40
CA GLN A 257 31.24 1.76 4.39
C GLN A 257 30.87 1.25 3.01
N GLU A 258 29.90 0.35 2.97
CA GLU A 258 29.33 -0.16 1.74
C GLU A 258 27.82 -0.04 1.73
N MET A 259 27.30 0.26 0.55
CA MET A 259 25.88 0.23 0.28
C MET A 259 25.45 -1.22 0.09
N THR A 260 24.27 -1.59 0.61
CA THR A 260 23.66 -2.90 0.37
C THR A 260 22.48 -2.75 -0.56
N LEU A 261 22.55 -3.39 -1.72
CA LEU A 261 21.47 -3.47 -2.71
C LEU A 261 20.86 -4.87 -2.72
N LEU A 262 19.56 -4.94 -2.98
CA LEU A 262 18.82 -6.18 -3.18
C LEU A 262 18.86 -6.57 -4.66
N ARG A 263 19.16 -7.84 -4.94
CA ARG A 263 18.92 -8.49 -6.24
C ARG A 263 17.64 -9.31 -6.14
N PRO A 264 16.47 -8.79 -6.57
CA PRO A 264 15.20 -9.49 -6.42
C PRO A 264 15.16 -10.83 -7.17
N ALA A 265 15.83 -10.94 -8.32
CA ALA A 265 15.93 -12.19 -9.07
C ALA A 265 16.69 -13.32 -8.33
N GLY A 266 17.35 -12.99 -7.21
CA GLY A 266 17.99 -13.96 -6.34
C GLY A 266 17.12 -14.46 -5.17
N LEU A 267 15.90 -13.94 -5.02
CA LEU A 267 14.94 -14.40 -4.03
C LEU A 267 14.18 -15.63 -4.54
N THR A 268 13.94 -16.58 -3.64
CA THR A 268 13.24 -17.85 -3.92
C THR A 268 11.75 -17.80 -3.58
N GLY A 269 11.30 -16.79 -2.84
CA GLY A 269 9.90 -16.67 -2.42
C GLY A 269 9.73 -15.87 -1.13
N PRO A 270 8.50 -15.82 -0.58
CA PRO A 270 8.18 -15.12 0.67
C PRO A 270 8.92 -15.68 1.90
N ASP A 271 9.34 -16.95 1.85
CA ASP A 271 10.05 -17.63 2.93
C ASP A 271 11.58 -17.67 2.71
N ASP A 272 12.11 -16.85 1.80
CA ASP A 272 13.55 -16.84 1.49
C ASP A 272 14.38 -16.50 2.74
N PRO A 273 15.43 -17.29 3.07
CA PRO A 273 16.23 -17.08 4.28
C PRO A 273 16.94 -15.72 4.32
N ALA A 274 17.16 -15.06 3.17
CA ALA A 274 17.71 -13.71 3.11
C ALA A 274 16.83 -12.68 3.85
N ILE A 275 15.51 -12.90 3.87
CA ILE A 275 14.54 -12.04 4.56
C ILE A 275 14.73 -12.15 6.07
N GLY A 276 14.73 -13.39 6.59
CA GLY A 276 14.93 -13.65 8.02
C GLY A 276 16.31 -13.19 8.50
N LEU A 277 17.33 -13.29 7.66
CA LEU A 277 18.67 -12.79 7.94
C LEU A 277 18.67 -11.28 8.17
N VAL A 278 18.12 -10.52 7.22
CA VAL A 278 18.02 -9.04 7.32
C VAL A 278 17.18 -8.64 8.52
N GLU A 279 16.06 -9.31 8.79
CA GLU A 279 15.20 -9.01 9.95
C GLU A 279 15.88 -9.21 11.29
N GLY A 280 16.78 -10.19 11.39
CA GLY A 280 17.55 -10.45 12.60
C GLY A 280 18.44 -9.27 13.01
N PHE A 281 18.79 -8.36 12.09
CA PHE A 281 19.79 -7.34 12.38
C PHE A 281 19.57 -5.94 11.80
N ALA A 282 18.72 -5.77 10.79
CA ALA A 282 18.47 -4.50 10.14
C ALA A 282 17.60 -3.57 11.00
N ARG A 283 17.58 -2.29 10.64
CA ARG A 283 16.71 -1.30 11.28
C ARG A 283 15.23 -1.68 11.06
N THR A 284 14.38 -1.32 12.02
CA THR A 284 12.93 -1.41 11.90
C THR A 284 12.46 -0.82 10.56
N GLY A 285 11.79 -1.65 9.74
CA GLY A 285 11.25 -1.28 8.42
C GLY A 285 11.98 -1.87 7.21
N ALA A 286 13.29 -2.14 7.28
CA ALA A 286 14.05 -2.74 6.18
C ALA A 286 13.57 -4.16 5.82
N GLY A 287 13.29 -4.99 6.83
CA GLY A 287 12.68 -6.31 6.62
C GLY A 287 11.28 -6.26 6.01
N SER A 288 10.49 -5.21 6.31
CA SER A 288 9.15 -5.03 5.74
C SER A 288 9.20 -4.79 4.23
N ALA A 289 10.18 -4.02 3.73
CA ALA A 289 10.38 -3.84 2.29
C ALA A 289 10.71 -5.17 1.59
N LEU A 290 11.61 -5.98 2.17
CA LEU A 290 11.97 -7.29 1.63
C LEU A 290 10.80 -8.25 1.61
N ARG A 291 10.02 -8.34 2.71
CA ARG A 291 8.81 -9.17 2.77
C ARG A 291 7.81 -8.80 1.67
N ARG A 292 7.60 -7.51 1.42
CA ARG A 292 6.70 -7.04 0.36
C ARG A 292 7.20 -7.43 -1.03
N ILE A 293 8.49 -7.23 -1.30
CA ILE A 293 9.09 -7.63 -2.57
C ILE A 293 9.00 -9.15 -2.76
N ALA A 294 9.32 -9.92 -1.72
CA ALA A 294 9.27 -11.36 -1.75
C ALA A 294 7.84 -11.92 -1.90
N ALA A 295 6.83 -11.23 -1.36
CA ALA A 295 5.43 -11.59 -1.51
C ALA A 295 4.96 -11.59 -2.97
N VAL A 296 5.62 -10.85 -3.87
CA VAL A 296 5.34 -10.89 -5.32
C VAL A 296 5.54 -12.30 -5.89
N PHE A 297 6.50 -13.05 -5.36
CA PHE A 297 6.79 -14.42 -5.79
C PHE A 297 5.91 -15.46 -5.08
N GLY A 298 5.13 -15.08 -4.07
CA GLY A 298 4.25 -15.96 -3.33
C GLY A 298 2.87 -16.16 -3.95
N ASP A 299 2.20 -17.25 -3.57
CA ASP A 299 0.84 -17.56 -4.03
C ASP A 299 -0.24 -16.79 -3.27
N ASP A 300 0.00 -16.39 -2.02
CA ASP A 300 -0.99 -15.68 -1.19
C ASP A 300 -1.44 -14.38 -1.84
N LEU A 301 -0.51 -13.57 -2.32
CA LEU A 301 -0.82 -12.32 -3.02
C LEU A 301 -1.52 -12.60 -4.35
N ALA A 302 -1.06 -13.60 -5.12
CA ALA A 302 -1.71 -13.98 -6.36
C ALA A 302 -3.17 -14.41 -6.15
N ARG A 303 -3.43 -15.21 -5.12
CA ARG A 303 -4.79 -15.65 -4.75
C ARG A 303 -5.64 -14.48 -4.26
N ALA A 304 -5.07 -13.53 -3.50
CA ALA A 304 -5.79 -12.32 -3.08
C ALA A 304 -6.25 -11.46 -4.26
N LEU A 305 -5.40 -11.34 -5.29
CA LEU A 305 -5.65 -10.53 -6.48
C LEU A 305 -6.60 -11.21 -7.46
N ALA A 306 -6.47 -12.53 -7.65
CA ALA A 306 -7.33 -13.32 -8.52
C ALA A 306 -8.72 -13.57 -7.93
N ALA A 307 -8.86 -13.55 -6.60
CA ALA A 307 -10.05 -14.00 -5.91
C ALA A 307 -11.34 -13.37 -6.48
N ASP A 308 -12.21 -14.26 -6.98
CA ASP A 308 -13.59 -14.03 -7.36
C ASP A 308 -14.56 -14.55 -6.28
N GLY A 309 -14.10 -15.43 -5.39
CA GLY A 309 -14.75 -15.88 -4.15
C GLY A 309 -16.06 -16.65 -4.33
N GLY A 310 -16.58 -16.77 -5.56
CA GLY A 310 -17.90 -17.32 -5.83
C GLY A 310 -19.07 -16.47 -5.31
N PHE A 311 -18.81 -15.21 -4.91
CA PHE A 311 -19.83 -14.27 -4.44
C PHE A 311 -19.50 -12.83 -4.87
N GLU A 312 -20.53 -11.99 -4.95
CA GLU A 312 -20.38 -10.54 -5.16
C GLU A 312 -20.49 -9.79 -3.83
N GLY A 313 -19.68 -8.74 -3.66
CA GLY A 313 -19.69 -7.89 -2.46
C GLY A 313 -18.38 -7.88 -1.67
N PHE A 314 -18.40 -7.30 -0.47
CA PHE A 314 -17.20 -7.10 0.34
C PHE A 314 -16.75 -8.39 1.02
N ALA A 315 -15.55 -8.86 0.71
CA ALA A 315 -14.97 -10.05 1.35
C ALA A 315 -14.76 -9.89 2.87
N GLN A 316 -14.77 -8.64 3.36
CA GLN A 316 -14.73 -8.29 4.78
C GLN A 316 -16.03 -8.57 5.53
N ASP A 317 -17.13 -8.95 4.86
CA ASP A 317 -18.32 -9.48 5.51
C ASP A 317 -18.20 -11.01 5.66
N PRO A 318 -17.91 -11.55 6.85
CA PRO A 318 -17.81 -12.99 7.09
C PRO A 318 -19.10 -13.74 6.75
N ALA A 319 -20.27 -13.10 6.84
CA ALA A 319 -21.54 -13.75 6.49
C ALA A 319 -21.64 -14.07 5.00
N LEU A 320 -20.92 -13.32 4.14
CA LEU A 320 -20.81 -13.61 2.72
C LEU A 320 -19.59 -14.49 2.42
N SER A 321 -18.45 -14.15 3.03
CA SER A 321 -17.17 -14.70 2.60
C SER A 321 -16.78 -16.02 3.27
N VAL A 322 -17.25 -16.27 4.50
CA VAL A 322 -16.97 -17.47 5.29
C VAL A 322 -18.17 -17.88 6.16
N PRO A 323 -19.39 -18.08 5.60
CA PRO A 323 -20.60 -18.31 6.38
C PRO A 323 -20.52 -19.52 7.33
N THR A 324 -19.87 -20.61 6.90
CA THR A 324 -19.68 -21.79 7.76
C THR A 324 -18.79 -21.50 8.97
N LEU A 325 -17.82 -20.60 8.83
CA LEU A 325 -16.96 -20.17 9.93
C LEU A 325 -17.73 -19.28 10.91
N VAL A 326 -18.68 -18.47 10.42
CA VAL A 326 -19.58 -17.70 11.28
C VAL A 326 -20.41 -18.64 12.15
N ASP A 327 -20.97 -19.70 11.57
CA ASP A 327 -21.74 -20.71 12.31
C ASP A 327 -20.88 -21.43 13.37
N GLU A 328 -19.64 -21.78 13.02
CA GLU A 328 -18.68 -22.41 13.93
C GLU A 328 -18.35 -21.51 15.13
N VAL A 329 -18.02 -20.24 14.88
CA VAL A 329 -17.71 -19.26 15.92
C VAL A 329 -18.92 -18.98 16.81
N ALA A 330 -20.10 -18.84 16.20
CA ALA A 330 -21.36 -18.66 16.91
C ALA A 330 -21.63 -19.83 17.86
N ALA A 331 -21.50 -21.06 17.38
CA ALA A 331 -21.68 -22.27 18.17
C ALA A 331 -20.63 -22.39 19.30
N THR A 332 -19.36 -22.11 18.99
CA THR A 332 -18.24 -22.23 19.94
C THR A 332 -18.40 -21.29 21.13
N HIS A 333 -18.89 -20.08 20.90
CA HIS A 333 -19.02 -19.07 21.95
C HIS A 333 -20.46 -18.88 22.46
N GLY A 334 -21.43 -19.61 21.91
CA GLY A 334 -22.84 -19.48 22.31
C GLY A 334 -23.42 -18.10 22.00
N ILE A 335 -22.97 -17.45 20.91
CA ILE A 335 -23.42 -16.14 20.45
C ILE A 335 -24.18 -16.26 19.12
N GLY A 336 -24.97 -15.24 18.78
CA GLY A 336 -25.65 -15.14 17.51
C GLY A 336 -24.71 -14.85 16.34
N ALA A 337 -25.14 -15.21 15.12
CA ALA A 337 -24.37 -15.04 13.89
C ALA A 337 -23.87 -13.60 13.66
N ASP A 338 -24.68 -12.59 13.97
CA ASP A 338 -24.27 -11.19 13.83
C ASP A 338 -23.12 -10.82 14.80
N ALA A 339 -23.15 -11.33 16.04
CA ALA A 339 -22.07 -11.12 17.00
C ALA A 339 -20.79 -11.87 16.56
N ALA A 340 -20.94 -13.08 16.02
CA ALA A 340 -19.82 -13.86 15.46
C ALA A 340 -19.18 -13.16 14.25
N VAL A 341 -19.97 -12.55 13.36
CA VAL A 341 -19.48 -11.69 12.27
C VAL A 341 -18.60 -10.56 12.80
N LEU A 342 -19.10 -9.80 13.80
CA LEU A 342 -18.33 -8.71 14.40
C LEU A 342 -17.06 -9.21 15.07
N TYR A 343 -17.12 -10.35 15.75
CA TYR A 343 -15.95 -10.95 16.40
C TYR A 343 -14.89 -11.34 15.37
N LEU A 344 -15.25 -12.01 14.28
CA LEU A 344 -14.31 -12.37 13.21
C LEU A 344 -13.67 -11.13 12.56
N GLN A 345 -14.46 -10.08 12.32
CA GLN A 345 -13.95 -8.79 11.83
C GLN A 345 -12.94 -8.18 12.80
N LEU A 346 -13.24 -8.17 14.10
CA LEU A 346 -12.33 -7.68 15.13
C LEU A 346 -11.06 -8.54 15.24
N LEU A 347 -11.17 -9.86 15.09
CA LEU A 347 -10.06 -10.79 15.18
C LEU A 347 -9.07 -10.61 14.02
N ALA A 348 -9.59 -10.53 12.80
CA ALA A 348 -8.80 -10.57 11.58
C ALA A 348 -8.44 -9.18 11.02
N LEU A 349 -9.39 -8.27 10.90
CA LEU A 349 -9.22 -7.12 10.00
C LEU A 349 -8.34 -6.01 10.60
N PRO A 350 -7.54 -5.31 9.78
CA PRO A 350 -6.71 -4.19 10.23
C PRO A 350 -7.55 -2.96 10.62
N ASP A 351 -8.69 -2.73 9.95
CA ASP A 351 -9.49 -1.52 10.10
C ASP A 351 -11.01 -1.74 10.29
N PRO A 352 -11.46 -2.62 11.21
CA PRO A 352 -12.89 -2.84 11.47
C PRO A 352 -13.49 -1.69 12.29
N THR A 353 -13.50 -0.47 11.75
CA THR A 353 -14.21 0.69 12.31
C THR A 353 -15.72 0.50 12.13
N ASP A 354 -16.55 1.12 12.98
CA ASP A 354 -18.02 1.00 12.86
C ASP A 354 -18.53 1.44 11.47
N ARG A 355 -17.84 2.41 10.84
CA ARG A 355 -18.14 2.86 9.47
C ARG A 355 -17.84 1.77 8.45
N ASN A 356 -16.67 1.14 8.54
CA ASN A 356 -16.26 0.08 7.61
C ASN A 356 -17.14 -1.15 7.79
N VAL A 357 -17.44 -1.55 9.03
CA VAL A 357 -18.35 -2.65 9.33
C VAL A 357 -19.73 -2.40 8.72
N ALA A 358 -20.31 -1.20 8.91
CA ALA A 358 -21.59 -0.85 8.29
C ALA A 358 -21.53 -0.85 6.75
N ARG A 359 -20.43 -0.39 6.15
CA ARG A 359 -20.22 -0.41 4.70
C ARG A 359 -20.16 -1.84 4.15
N TRP A 360 -19.39 -2.71 4.78
CA TRP A 360 -19.16 -4.07 4.30
C TRP A 360 -20.41 -4.95 4.43
N THR A 361 -21.10 -4.84 5.56
CA THR A 361 -22.28 -5.67 5.88
C THR A 361 -23.60 -5.09 5.35
N GLY A 362 -23.63 -3.80 5.01
CA GLY A 362 -24.87 -3.07 4.70
C GLY A 362 -25.83 -2.94 5.89
N TRP A 363 -25.40 -3.23 7.12
CA TRP A 363 -26.29 -3.24 8.28
C TRP A 363 -26.77 -1.84 8.67
N LYS A 364 -28.08 -1.74 8.95
CA LYS A 364 -28.67 -0.55 9.55
C LYS A 364 -28.17 -0.36 11.00
N PRO A 365 -28.12 0.88 11.52
CA PRO A 365 -27.58 1.17 12.86
C PRO A 365 -28.17 0.33 14.00
N ALA A 366 -29.47 0.00 13.92
CA ALA A 366 -30.15 -0.81 14.95
C ALA A 366 -29.62 -2.25 15.03
N ARG A 367 -29.39 -2.91 13.88
CA ARG A 367 -28.83 -4.27 13.83
C ARG A 367 -27.41 -4.29 14.37
N LEU A 368 -26.58 -3.35 13.91
CA LEU A 368 -25.20 -3.21 14.39
C LEU A 368 -25.14 -2.93 15.90
N LYS A 369 -26.04 -2.08 16.43
CA LYS A 369 -26.13 -1.83 17.87
C LYS A 369 -26.48 -3.09 18.65
N LYS A 370 -27.44 -3.90 18.16
CA LYS A 370 -27.85 -5.15 18.80
C LYS A 370 -26.69 -6.15 18.83
N ALA A 371 -26.05 -6.39 17.70
CA ALA A 371 -24.93 -7.32 17.57
C ALA A 371 -23.75 -6.94 18.46
N ARG A 372 -23.42 -5.63 18.55
CA ARG A 372 -22.38 -5.15 19.47
C ARG A 372 -22.75 -5.36 20.94
N ALA A 373 -24.00 -5.08 21.32
CA ALA A 373 -24.43 -5.26 22.70
C ALA A 373 -24.37 -6.72 23.14
N GLU A 374 -24.72 -7.64 22.23
CA GLU A 374 -24.57 -9.08 22.44
C GLU A 374 -23.10 -9.48 22.59
N LEU A 375 -22.23 -9.05 21.66
CA LEU A 375 -20.81 -9.37 21.74
C LEU A 375 -20.14 -8.78 23.00
N ALA A 376 -20.51 -7.57 23.41
CA ALA A 376 -20.01 -6.90 24.60
C ALA A 376 -20.44 -7.58 25.92
N ALA A 377 -21.48 -8.42 25.89
CA ALA A 377 -21.89 -9.21 27.04
C ALA A 377 -21.02 -10.48 27.26
N THR A 378 -19.97 -10.65 26.44
CA THR A 378 -19.01 -11.75 26.52
C THR A 378 -17.63 -11.27 26.96
N ASP A 379 -16.76 -12.19 27.38
CA ASP A 379 -15.36 -11.89 27.70
C ASP A 379 -14.44 -11.87 26.45
N LEU A 380 -15.00 -12.04 25.24
CA LEU A 380 -14.24 -12.07 23.98
C LEU A 380 -13.71 -10.70 23.57
N VAL A 381 -14.32 -9.63 24.10
CA VAL A 381 -14.00 -8.25 23.78
C VAL A 381 -14.01 -7.39 25.04
N VAL A 382 -13.37 -6.23 24.96
CA VAL A 382 -13.44 -5.19 25.98
C VAL A 382 -14.06 -3.92 25.40
N GLU A 383 -14.93 -3.28 26.18
CA GLU A 383 -15.41 -1.94 25.88
C GLU A 383 -14.37 -0.91 26.32
N ALA A 384 -13.94 -0.05 25.39
CA ALA A 384 -13.00 1.01 25.70
C ALA A 384 -13.19 2.22 24.78
N LYS A 385 -12.50 3.32 25.09
CA LYS A 385 -12.35 4.46 24.16
C LYS A 385 -10.91 4.56 23.72
N ARG A 386 -10.66 4.33 22.43
CA ARG A 386 -9.34 4.50 21.80
C ARG A 386 -9.42 5.61 20.76
N SER A 387 -8.56 6.62 20.91
CA SER A 387 -8.51 7.73 19.96
C SER A 387 -8.26 7.21 18.55
N ARG A 388 -9.03 7.69 17.56
CA ARG A 388 -8.97 7.32 16.13
C ARG A 388 -9.40 5.90 15.76
N ALA A 389 -9.69 5.01 16.71
CA ALA A 389 -10.08 3.63 16.38
C ALA A 389 -11.47 3.52 15.73
N GLY A 390 -12.35 4.51 15.92
CA GLY A 390 -13.65 4.58 15.25
C GLY A 390 -14.62 3.43 15.60
N ARG A 391 -14.43 2.80 16.77
CA ARG A 391 -15.25 1.71 17.32
C ARG A 391 -15.17 1.70 18.85
N SER A 392 -16.07 0.95 19.49
CA SER A 392 -16.13 0.81 20.96
C SER A 392 -15.69 -0.57 21.49
N LEU A 393 -15.66 -1.59 20.64
CA LEU A 393 -15.27 -2.96 20.99
C LEU A 393 -13.87 -3.29 20.48
N PHE A 394 -13.15 -4.07 21.27
CA PHE A 394 -11.73 -4.34 21.08
C PHE A 394 -11.36 -5.74 21.55
N LEU A 395 -10.36 -6.35 20.94
CA LEU A 395 -9.79 -7.58 21.51
C LEU A 395 -9.05 -7.26 22.83
N PRO A 396 -9.11 -8.15 23.82
CA PRO A 396 -8.23 -8.06 24.99
C PRO A 396 -6.75 -8.05 24.58
N GLY A 397 -5.92 -7.24 25.25
CA GLY A 397 -4.48 -7.26 25.07
C GLY A 397 -3.80 -5.92 24.78
N GLY A 398 -2.51 -6.03 24.42
CA GLY A 398 -1.63 -4.90 24.12
C GLY A 398 -1.97 -4.16 22.82
N TRP A 399 -1.51 -2.92 22.70
CA TRP A 399 -1.87 -2.01 21.61
C TRP A 399 -0.65 -1.38 20.95
N LEU A 400 -0.70 -1.33 19.63
CA LEU A 400 0.25 -0.55 18.83
C LEU A 400 -0.32 0.86 18.64
N ALA A 401 0.26 1.83 19.33
CA ALA A 401 -0.13 3.25 19.25
C ALA A 401 0.45 3.92 17.98
N LEU A 402 0.01 3.45 16.80
CA LEU A 402 0.52 3.90 15.51
C LEU A 402 0.14 5.35 15.22
N LYS A 403 0.97 6.09 14.48
CA LYS A 403 0.69 7.48 14.07
C LYS A 403 -0.16 7.49 12.80
N SER A 404 -0.93 8.57 12.62
CA SER A 404 -1.67 8.82 11.36
C SER A 404 -0.74 8.67 10.15
N PRO A 405 -1.18 8.05 9.03
CA PRO A 405 -2.54 7.58 8.72
C PRO A 405 -2.90 6.17 9.25
N ALA A 406 -1.97 5.50 9.95
CA ALA A 406 -2.19 4.18 10.52
C ALA A 406 -3.21 4.25 11.67
N LEU A 407 -4.15 3.30 11.70
CA LEU A 407 -5.07 3.15 12.82
C LEU A 407 -4.40 2.40 13.96
N PRO A 408 -4.67 2.74 15.23
CA PRO A 408 -4.26 1.89 16.34
C PRO A 408 -4.81 0.48 16.15
N VAL A 409 -3.98 -0.52 16.40
CA VAL A 409 -4.34 -1.93 16.19
C VAL A 409 -3.91 -2.76 17.39
N GLU A 410 -4.66 -3.82 17.66
CA GLU A 410 -4.32 -4.80 18.69
C GLU A 410 -3.01 -5.52 18.33
N GLY A 411 -2.05 -5.56 19.26
CA GLY A 411 -0.72 -6.13 19.02
C GLY A 411 -0.75 -7.60 18.57
N TRP A 412 -1.76 -8.35 19.03
CA TRP A 412 -2.00 -9.74 18.65
C TRP A 412 -2.11 -9.97 17.12
N LYS A 413 -2.60 -8.96 16.37
CA LYS A 413 -2.73 -9.02 14.91
C LYS A 413 -1.40 -8.98 14.16
N SER A 414 -0.32 -8.56 14.80
CA SER A 414 1.02 -8.61 14.18
C SER A 414 1.50 -10.02 13.84
N GLY A 415 0.89 -11.06 14.43
CA GLY A 415 1.10 -12.46 14.05
C GLY A 415 0.29 -12.92 12.82
N LEU A 416 -0.65 -12.11 12.32
CA LEU A 416 -1.45 -12.41 11.13
C LEU A 416 -0.87 -11.78 9.86
N TYR A 417 -0.40 -10.55 9.95
CA TYR A 417 0.14 -9.77 8.84
C TYR A 417 1.08 -8.67 9.33
N ASP A 418 1.87 -8.11 8.42
CA ASP A 418 2.76 -7.00 8.72
C ASP A 418 1.96 -5.76 9.15
N VAL A 419 2.35 -5.18 10.29
CA VAL A 419 1.78 -3.94 10.82
C VAL A 419 2.86 -2.86 10.74
N PRO A 420 2.85 -2.01 9.70
CA PRO A 420 3.92 -1.05 9.53
C PRO A 420 3.81 0.07 10.57
N ALA A 421 4.97 0.59 10.98
CA ALA A 421 5.03 1.72 11.92
C ALA A 421 4.42 3.02 11.34
N ALA A 422 4.41 3.14 10.01
CA ALA A 422 3.81 4.21 9.25
C ALA A 422 3.05 3.63 8.04
N GLY A 423 1.88 4.19 7.72
CA GLY A 423 0.97 3.64 6.71
C GLY A 423 -0.06 2.66 7.30
N ARG A 424 -1.11 2.37 6.54
CA ARG A 424 -2.15 1.42 6.98
C ARG A 424 -1.68 -0.02 6.71
N ALA A 425 -2.04 -0.93 7.60
CA ALA A 425 -1.76 -2.35 7.41
C ALA A 425 -2.64 -2.93 6.28
N VAL A 426 -2.03 -3.72 5.40
CA VAL A 426 -2.71 -4.45 4.33
C VAL A 426 -2.32 -5.92 4.39
N PRO A 427 -3.29 -6.84 4.55
CA PRO A 427 -3.03 -8.25 4.39
C PRO A 427 -2.65 -8.58 2.94
N LEU A 428 -1.56 -9.33 2.75
CA LEU A 428 -1.11 -9.79 1.44
C LEU A 428 -1.75 -11.14 1.04
N MET A 429 -2.93 -11.44 1.57
CA MET A 429 -3.63 -12.72 1.39
C MET A 429 -5.14 -12.51 1.29
N PRO A 430 -5.91 -13.49 0.78
CA PRO A 430 -7.37 -13.40 0.72
C PRO A 430 -8.00 -13.18 2.10
N VAL A 431 -8.98 -12.27 2.17
CA VAL A 431 -9.71 -11.99 3.42
C VAL A 431 -10.41 -13.23 4.01
N PRO A 432 -11.04 -14.12 3.23
CA PRO A 432 -11.62 -15.37 3.77
C PRO A 432 -10.59 -16.23 4.52
N GLU A 433 -9.38 -16.34 3.97
CA GLU A 433 -8.29 -17.10 4.58
C GLU A 433 -7.71 -16.40 5.78
N LEU A 434 -7.69 -15.07 5.78
CA LEU A 434 -7.30 -14.30 6.95
C LEU A 434 -8.25 -14.58 8.13
N PHE A 435 -9.56 -14.67 7.90
CA PHE A 435 -10.51 -15.09 8.95
C PHE A 435 -10.21 -16.49 9.45
N ALA A 436 -10.03 -17.45 8.54
CA ALA A 436 -9.71 -18.83 8.90
C ALA A 436 -8.39 -18.94 9.69
N ARG A 437 -7.36 -18.19 9.29
CA ARG A 437 -6.06 -18.14 9.98
C ARG A 437 -6.19 -17.52 11.37
N ALA A 438 -6.96 -16.44 11.50
CA ALA A 438 -7.21 -15.78 12.78
C ALA A 438 -7.95 -16.72 13.75
N TRP A 439 -9.00 -17.39 13.27
CA TRP A 439 -9.75 -18.36 14.07
C TRP A 439 -8.90 -19.57 14.47
N ARG A 440 -8.10 -20.11 13.55
CA ARG A 440 -7.21 -21.24 13.86
C ARG A 440 -6.24 -20.93 15.00
N ARG A 441 -5.65 -19.73 15.04
CA ARG A 441 -4.80 -19.30 16.18
C ARG A 441 -5.54 -19.35 17.51
N VAL A 442 -6.80 -18.89 17.53
CA VAL A 442 -7.66 -18.95 18.72
C VAL A 442 -7.91 -20.41 19.14
N CYS A 443 -8.25 -21.29 18.19
CA CYS A 443 -8.44 -22.72 18.46
C CYS A 443 -7.17 -23.41 18.97
N ASP A 444 -5.99 -22.98 18.48
CA ASP A 444 -4.68 -23.49 18.89
C ASP A 444 -4.22 -22.91 20.26
N GLY A 445 -5.04 -22.09 20.91
CA GLY A 445 -4.79 -21.50 22.22
C GLY A 445 -4.03 -20.17 22.22
N ASP A 446 -3.64 -19.66 21.05
CA ASP A 446 -3.10 -18.31 20.87
C ASP A 446 -4.24 -17.29 20.80
N VAL A 447 -4.87 -17.08 21.96
CA VAL A 447 -6.01 -16.18 22.12
C VAL A 447 -5.57 -14.74 22.42
N PRO A 448 -6.31 -13.72 21.94
CA PRO A 448 -6.05 -12.33 22.34
C PRO A 448 -6.19 -12.16 23.86
N ALA A 449 -5.10 -11.81 24.53
CA ALA A 449 -5.05 -11.63 25.97
C ALA A 449 -4.08 -10.51 26.37
N TYR A 450 -4.25 -9.98 27.59
CA TYR A 450 -3.22 -9.15 28.21
C TYR A 450 -2.02 -10.01 28.58
N GLU A 451 -0.81 -9.55 28.26
CA GLU A 451 0.41 -10.21 28.72
C GLU A 451 0.41 -10.25 30.27
N GLU A 452 0.44 -11.45 30.84
CA GLU A 452 0.70 -11.61 32.27
C GLU A 452 2.15 -11.22 32.55
N LEU A 453 2.35 -10.01 33.08
CA LEU A 453 3.63 -9.61 33.64
C LEU A 453 3.91 -10.44 34.89
N THR A 454 4.54 -11.60 34.75
CA THR A 454 5.11 -12.34 35.88
C THR A 454 6.28 -11.56 36.45
N THR A 455 5.99 -10.59 37.30
CA THR A 455 7.02 -9.89 38.07
C THR A 455 7.55 -10.85 39.13
N ARG A 456 8.74 -11.41 38.90
CA ARG A 456 9.47 -12.12 39.96
C ARG A 456 9.66 -11.14 41.12
N ALA A 457 9.04 -11.45 42.26
CA ALA A 457 9.13 -10.67 43.49
C ALA A 457 10.59 -10.29 43.78
N THR A 458 10.85 -8.99 43.85
CA THR A 458 12.15 -8.44 44.25
C THR A 458 12.48 -8.95 45.64
N ARG A 459 13.52 -9.78 45.76
CA ARG A 459 14.11 -10.19 47.04
C ARG A 459 14.38 -8.94 47.87
N LYS A 460 13.65 -8.75 48.98
CA LYS A 460 13.93 -7.73 49.99
C LYS A 460 15.40 -7.85 50.42
N GLY A 461 16.20 -6.85 50.07
CA GLY A 461 17.56 -6.69 50.57
C GLY A 461 17.55 -6.54 52.08
N ARG A 462 18.21 -7.48 52.77
CA ARG A 462 18.46 -7.50 54.20
C ARG A 462 19.39 -6.32 54.55
N ARG A 463 18.87 -5.29 55.22
CA ARG A 463 19.70 -4.26 55.86
C ARG A 463 20.54 -4.93 56.95
N ARG A 464 21.87 -4.82 56.85
CA ARG A 464 22.79 -5.14 57.95
C ARG A 464 22.76 -3.97 58.94
N ALA A 465 22.62 -4.31 60.22
CA ALA A 465 22.86 -3.41 61.35
C ALA A 465 24.36 -3.22 61.55
#